data_AF-A0AA35XG08-F1
#
_entry.id   AF-A0AA35XG08-F1
#
_cell.length_a   1.000
_cell.length_b   1.000
_cell.length_c   1.000
_cell.angle_alpha   90.00
_cell.angle_beta   90.00
_cell.angle_gamma   90.00
#
_symmetry.space_group_name_H-M   'P 1'
#
loop_
_entity.id
_entity.type
_entity.pdbx_description
1 polymer ?
#
loop_
_entity_poly.entity_id
_entity_poly.type
_entity_poly.pdbx_seq_one_letter_code
_entity_poly.pdbx_strand_id
1 'polypeptide(L)'
;MRNYGLQWAAMRLAKEAGCDTYDLFGIPRSADPTLPMAGLYRMKTGFGGVIVHRAPAFDAVLNRPRHAAFRAAEKTRAWYLQRGRTPSPGV
;
A
#
# COMPACT_ATOMS: atom_id res chain seq x y z
N MET A 1 -12.28 17.70 9.54
CA MET A 1 -12.47 16.43 8.77
C MET A 1 -12.43 15.24 9.73
N ARG A 2 -13.39 14.31 9.65
CA ARG A 2 -13.57 13.21 10.64
C ARG A 2 -12.38 12.23 10.70
N ASN A 3 -11.74 11.94 9.57
CA ASN A 3 -10.62 10.99 9.50
C ASN A 3 -9.39 11.45 10.30
N TYR A 4 -9.06 12.75 10.28
CA TYR A 4 -7.94 13.29 11.04
C TYR A 4 -8.17 13.22 12.56
N GLY A 5 -9.39 13.52 13.01
CA GLY A 5 -9.76 13.43 14.42
C GLY A 5 -9.69 11.99 14.94
N LEU A 6 -10.14 11.02 14.14
CA LEU A 6 -10.04 9.59 14.47
C LEU A 6 -8.57 9.15 14.63
N GLN A 7 -7.71 9.48 13.66
CA GLN A 7 -6.30 9.12 13.72
C GLN A 7 -5.59 9.82 14.88
N TRP A 8 -5.93 11.08 15.17
CA TRP A 8 -5.41 11.79 16.34
C TRP A 8 -5.79 11.12 17.66
N ALA A 9 -7.05 10.74 17.82
CA ALA A 9 -7.50 10.01 19.01
C ALA A 9 -6.76 8.67 19.15
N ALA A 10 -6.57 7.93 18.05
CA ALA A 10 -5.81 6.68 18.07
C ALA A 10 -4.34 6.87 18.45
N MET A 11 -3.67 7.91 17.94
CA MET A 11 -2.29 8.25 18.31
C MET A 11 -2.17 8.62 19.80
N ARG A 12 -3.15 9.35 20.34
CA ARG A 12 -3.20 9.67 21.77
C ARG A 12 -3.37 8.43 22.63
N LEU A 13 -4.29 7.52 22.26
CA LEU A 13 -4.48 6.26 22.98
C LEU A 13 -3.23 5.37 22.95
N ALA A 14 -2.55 5.29 21.79
CA ALA A 14 -1.28 4.56 21.69
C ALA A 14 -0.21 5.15 22.63
N LYS A 15 -0.11 6.49 22.70
CA LYS A 15 0.81 7.17 23.61
C LYS A 15 0.45 6.93 25.09
N GLU A 16 -0.83 6.99 25.45
CA GLU A 16 -1.33 6.71 26.80
C GLU A 16 -1.06 5.26 27.21
N ALA A 17 -1.04 4.33 26.25
CA ALA A 17 -0.66 2.93 26.47
C ALA A 17 0.87 2.69 26.54
N GLY A 18 1.69 3.75 26.43
CA GLY A 18 3.15 3.65 26.49
C GLY A 18 3.83 3.23 25.19
N CYS A 19 3.15 3.33 24.04
CA CYS A 19 3.76 3.05 22.75
C CYS A 19 4.65 4.22 22.28
N ASP A 20 5.87 3.89 21.81
CA ASP A 20 6.82 4.87 21.27
C ASP A 20 6.55 5.24 19.81
N THR A 21 5.87 4.37 19.06
CA THR A 21 5.63 4.52 17.62
C THR A 21 4.19 4.20 17.23
N TYR A 22 3.66 4.91 16.24
CA TYR A 22 2.35 4.67 15.64
C TYR A 22 2.50 4.40 14.14
N ASP A 23 2.23 3.17 13.70
CA ASP A 23 2.34 2.77 12.30
C ASP A 23 1.01 3.00 11.56
N LEU A 24 1.02 3.92 10.59
CA LEU A 24 -0.12 4.20 9.71
C LEU A 24 -0.30 3.14 8.61
N PHE A 25 0.51 2.08 8.57
CA PHE A 25 0.57 1.04 7.55
C PHE A 25 0.95 1.54 6.15
N GLY A 26 0.69 0.71 5.13
CA GLY A 26 1.12 0.96 3.75
C GLY A 26 0.57 2.25 3.13
N ILE A 27 1.41 2.85 2.29
CA ILE A 27 1.10 3.94 1.39
C ILE A 27 1.30 3.49 -0.07
N PRO A 28 0.72 4.18 -1.05
CA PRO A 28 1.05 3.99 -2.46
C PRO A 28 2.55 4.16 -2.72
N ARG A 29 3.04 3.52 -3.79
CA ARG A 29 4.46 3.54 -4.16
C ARG A 29 4.99 4.93 -4.56
N SER A 30 4.12 5.84 -5.01
CA SER A 30 4.51 7.19 -5.42
C SER A 30 3.51 8.24 -4.92
N ALA A 31 3.99 9.48 -4.86
CA ALA A 31 3.21 10.68 -4.56
C ALA A 31 2.44 11.21 -5.78
N ASP A 32 2.36 10.43 -6.87
CA ASP A 32 1.79 10.86 -8.14
C ASP A 32 0.29 11.18 -7.96
N PRO A 33 -0.12 12.43 -8.22
CA PRO A 33 -1.49 12.87 -8.03
C PRO A 33 -2.49 12.21 -8.98
N THR A 34 -2.02 11.68 -10.12
CA THR A 34 -2.86 11.03 -11.13
C THR A 34 -3.26 9.61 -10.72
N LEU A 35 -2.59 9.03 -9.72
CA LEU A 35 -2.89 7.69 -9.26
C LEU A 35 -4.13 7.68 -8.36
N PRO A 36 -4.99 6.65 -8.45
CA PRO A 36 -6.23 6.56 -7.66
C PRO A 36 -6.06 6.69 -6.14
N MET A 37 -4.84 6.47 -5.63
CA MET A 37 -4.54 6.48 -4.20
C MET A 37 -3.76 7.72 -3.73
N ALA A 38 -3.63 8.76 -4.56
CA ALA A 38 -2.96 10.00 -4.21
C ALA A 38 -3.53 10.67 -2.94
N GLY A 39 -4.86 10.63 -2.75
CA GLY A 39 -5.50 11.18 -1.55
C GLY A 39 -5.08 10.46 -0.27
N LEU A 40 -4.94 9.13 -0.32
CA LEU A 40 -4.47 8.33 0.81
C LEU A 40 -2.99 8.62 1.12
N TYR A 41 -2.17 8.75 0.07
CA TYR A 41 -0.76 9.16 0.22
C TYR A 41 -0.66 10.48 0.97
N ARG A 42 -1.34 11.53 0.47
CA ARG A 42 -1.33 12.88 1.07
C ARG A 42 -1.84 12.88 2.51
N MET A 43 -2.93 12.16 2.79
CA MET A 43 -3.47 12.03 4.15
C MET A 43 -2.44 11.44 5.11
N LYS A 44 -1.81 10.32 4.73
CA LYS A 44 -0.87 9.60 5.61
C LYS A 44 0.44 10.37 5.81
N THR A 45 1.00 10.95 4.74
CA THR A 45 2.23 11.76 4.84
C THR A 45 1.99 13.09 5.57
N GLY A 46 0.76 13.61 5.56
CA GLY A 46 0.38 14.84 6.25
C GLY A 46 0.47 14.79 7.77
N PHE A 47 0.55 13.60 8.39
CA PHE A 47 0.74 13.46 9.84
C PHE A 47 2.18 13.67 10.31
N GLY A 48 3.14 13.86 9.39
CA GLY A 48 4.54 14.14 9.74
C GLY A 48 5.36 12.93 10.17
N GLY A 49 4.91 11.71 9.86
CA GLY A 49 5.68 10.49 10.09
C GLY A 49 6.78 10.25 9.05
N VAL A 50 7.50 9.12 9.19
CA VAL A 50 8.55 8.69 8.27
C VAL A 50 8.08 7.55 7.36
N ILE A 51 8.55 7.55 6.10
CA ILE A 51 8.28 6.46 5.16
C ILE A 51 9.32 5.38 5.36
N VAL A 52 8.88 4.17 5.71
CA VAL A 52 9.74 3.01 5.93
C VAL A 52 9.56 1.99 4.81
N HIS A 53 10.62 1.74 4.05
CA HIS A 53 10.66 0.68 3.05
C HIS A 53 11.01 -0.65 3.72
N ARG A 54 10.07 -1.58 3.73
CA ARG A 54 10.25 -2.94 4.27
C ARG A 54 10.67 -3.91 3.17
N ALA A 55 11.31 -5.01 3.56
CA ALA A 55 11.61 -6.10 2.63
C ALA A 55 10.30 -6.61 1.99
N PRO A 56 10.31 -6.87 0.67
CA PRO A 56 9.15 -7.45 0.01
C PRO A 56 8.91 -8.87 0.52
N ALA A 57 7.73 -9.41 0.24
CA ALA A 57 7.46 -10.83 0.45
C ALA A 57 8.42 -11.68 -0.38
N PHE A 58 8.88 -12.80 0.19
CA PHE A 58 9.73 -13.78 -0.46
C PHE A 58 8.98 -15.11 -0.61
N ASP A 59 9.17 -15.78 -1.74
CA ASP A 59 8.57 -17.10 -2.00
C ASP A 59 9.57 -18.21 -1.67
N ALA A 60 9.25 -19.07 -0.70
CA ALA A 60 10.01 -20.28 -0.40
C ALA A 60 9.59 -21.41 -1.35
N VAL A 61 10.34 -21.62 -2.44
CA VAL A 61 9.96 -22.54 -3.51
C VAL A 61 10.24 -24.00 -3.15
N LEU A 62 9.21 -24.72 -2.71
CA LEU A 62 9.30 -26.15 -2.40
C LEU A 62 9.31 -27.06 -3.65
N ASN A 63 8.55 -26.68 -4.69
CA ASN A 63 8.46 -27.44 -5.93
C ASN A 63 8.61 -26.50 -7.14
N ARG A 64 9.78 -26.58 -7.79
CA ARG A 64 10.19 -25.68 -8.86
C ARG A 64 9.25 -25.71 -10.08
N PRO A 65 8.84 -26.86 -10.65
CA PRO A 65 7.96 -26.85 -11.83
C PRO A 65 6.56 -26.33 -11.52
N ARG A 66 5.96 -26.68 -10.37
CA ARG A 66 4.64 -26.17 -9.98
C ARG A 66 4.68 -24.66 -9.76
N HIS A 67 5.71 -24.17 -9.08
CA HIS A 67 5.90 -22.74 -8.87
C HIS A 67 6.07 -21.99 -10.20
N ALA A 68 6.86 -22.52 -11.14
CA ALA A 68 7.02 -21.91 -12.46
C ALA A 68 5.68 -21.82 -13.23
N ALA A 69 4.88 -22.90 -13.21
CA ALA A 69 3.56 -22.92 -13.83
C ALA A 69 2.61 -21.89 -13.19
N PHE A 70 2.60 -21.80 -11.85
CA PHE A 70 1.81 -20.80 -11.12
C PHE A 70 2.21 -19.36 -11.49
N ARG A 71 3.52 -19.06 -11.49
CA ARG A 71 4.03 -17.72 -11.85
C ARG A 71 3.73 -17.34 -13.29
N ALA A 72 3.73 -18.32 -14.21
CA ALA A 72 3.31 -18.09 -15.59
C ALA A 72 1.81 -17.74 -15.66
N ALA A 73 0.95 -18.49 -14.96
CA ALA A 73 -0.48 -18.22 -14.88
C ALA A 73 -0.78 -16.83 -14.27
N GLU A 74 -0.09 -16.44 -13.19
CA GLU A 74 -0.21 -15.11 -12.59
C GLU A 74 0.14 -13.99 -13.58
N LYS A 75 1.25 -14.14 -14.33
CA LYS A 75 1.66 -13.15 -15.35
C LYS A 75 0.61 -13.01 -16.45
N THR A 76 0.09 -14.14 -16.96
CA THR A 76 -0.95 -14.14 -17.98
C THR A 76 -2.23 -13.47 -17.47
N ARG A 77 -2.65 -13.76 -16.23
CA ARG A 77 -3.79 -13.10 -15.59
C ARG A 77 -3.57 -11.60 -15.43
N ALA A 78 -2.40 -11.19 -14.93
CA ALA A 78 -2.09 -9.77 -14.72
C ALA A 78 -2.12 -8.99 -16.03
N TRP A 79 -1.57 -9.56 -17.11
CA TRP A 79 -1.63 -8.99 -18.45
C TRP A 79 -3.06 -8.90 -18.99
N TYR A 80 -3.89 -9.94 -18.79
CA TYR A 80 -5.29 -9.94 -19.20
C TYR A 80 -6.08 -8.81 -18.52
N LEU A 81 -5.89 -8.64 -17.21
CA LEU A 81 -6.55 -7.57 -16.45
C LEU A 81 -6.06 -6.16 -16.85
N GLN A 82 -4.81 -6.04 -17.29
CA GLN A 82 -4.26 -4.77 -17.79
C GLN A 82 -4.81 -4.41 -19.17
N ARG A 83 -5.10 -5.40 -20.03
CA ARG A 83 -5.70 -5.17 -21.35
C ARG A 83 -7.09 -4.53 -21.31
N GLY A 84 -7.88 -4.85 -20.28
CA GLY A 84 -9.22 -4.27 -20.09
C GLY A 84 -9.22 -2.93 -19.35
N ARG A 85 -8.07 -2.45 -18.91
CA ARG A 85 -7.94 -1.20 -18.14
C ARG A 85 -7.73 -0.05 -19.13
N THR A 86 -8.82 0.52 -19.65
CA THR A 86 -8.76 1.81 -20.36
C THR A 86 -8.13 2.84 -19.42
N PRO A 87 -7.15 3.64 -19.85
CA PRO A 87 -6.70 4.77 -19.04
C PRO A 87 -7.90 5.71 -18.85
N SER A 88 -8.34 5.90 -17.59
CA SER A 88 -9.31 6.95 -17.28
C SER A 88 -8.70 8.29 -17.74
N PRO A 89 -9.41 9.10 -18.55
CA PRO A 89 -8.93 10.41 -18.93
C PRO A 89 -8.70 11.23 -17.67
N GLY A 90 -7.55 11.89 -17.60
CA GLY A 90 -7.13 12.68 -16.45
C GLY A 90 -8.21 13.66 -16.00
N VAL A 91 -8.38 13.72 -14.68
CA VAL A 91 -8.93 14.86 -13.94
C VAL A 91 -7.83 15.34 -13.01
#